data_AF-A0A226NGR8-F1
#
_entry.id   AF-A0A226NGR8-F1
#
_cell.length_a   1.000
_cell.length_b   1.000
_cell.length_c   1.000
_cell.angle_alpha   90.00
_cell.angle_beta   90.00
_cell.angle_gamma   90.00
#
_symmetry.space_group_name_H-M   'P 1'
#
loop_
_entity.id
_entity.type
_entity.pdbx_description
1 polymer ?
#
loop_
_entity_poly.entity_id
_entity_poly.type
_entity_poly.pdbx_seq_one_letter_code
_entity_poly.pdbx_strand_id
1 'polypeptide(L)'
;TEKATFHHEGFFWRCWFSGNVREHNTSMWKFWYTNQSPSKNCTHAYLSPFPHIRDEHNSTSYDSAVIYRGFWTVLMLLGVIAIVIASFFIICAAPFASHVLYKAGGGFYIIAGEYTVCLIS
;
A
#
# COMPACT_ATOMS: atom_id res chain seq x y z
N THR A 1 -2.49 17.95 28.93
CA THR A 1 -2.07 17.88 27.52
C THR A 1 -2.93 16.84 26.85
N GLU A 2 -3.60 17.17 25.74
CA GLU A 2 -4.53 16.24 25.07
C GLU A 2 -3.74 15.20 24.28
N LYS A 3 -4.01 13.91 24.52
CA LYS A 3 -3.36 12.80 23.82
C LYS A 3 -4.33 12.23 22.79
N ALA A 4 -3.90 12.11 21.54
CA ALA A 4 -4.63 11.40 20.49
C ALA A 4 -3.90 10.13 20.09
N THR A 5 -4.66 9.13 19.63
CA THR A 5 -4.11 7.93 19.01
C THR A 5 -4.01 8.16 17.51
N PHE A 6 -2.80 8.07 16.98
CA PHE A 6 -2.51 8.17 15.56
C PHE A 6 -2.39 6.78 14.95
N HIS A 7 -2.93 6.63 13.74
CA HIS A 7 -2.91 5.40 12.97
C HIS A 7 -2.07 5.60 11.70
N HIS A 8 -1.23 4.61 11.38
CA HIS A 8 -0.52 4.52 10.12
C HIS A 8 -0.87 3.18 9.48
N GLU A 9 -1.46 3.23 8.30
CA GLU A 9 -1.90 2.05 7.56
C GLU A 9 -1.00 1.86 6.34
N GLY A 10 -0.14 0.86 6.40
CA GLY A 10 0.62 0.37 5.25
C GLY A 10 -0.05 -0.86 4.64
N PHE A 11 0.51 -1.34 3.54
CA PHE A 11 0.01 -2.53 2.85
C PHE A 11 0.06 -3.79 3.73
N PHE A 12 1.19 -4.01 4.40
CA PHE A 12 1.42 -5.22 5.21
C PHE A 12 1.18 -5.02 6.71
N TRP A 13 1.23 -3.79 7.20
CA TRP A 13 1.23 -3.47 8.62
C TRP A 13 0.32 -2.28 8.92
N ARG A 14 -0.40 -2.37 10.03
CA ARG A 14 -1.13 -1.27 10.62
C ARG A 14 -0.53 -1.01 11.99
N CYS A 15 -0.06 0.22 12.18
CA CYS A 15 0.60 0.64 13.40
C CYS A 15 -0.17 1.78 14.05
N TRP A 16 -0.22 1.81 15.37
CA TRP A 16 -0.77 2.94 16.12
C TRP A 16 0.13 3.35 17.27
N PHE A 17 0.00 4.62 17.64
CA PHE A 17 0.71 5.20 18.78
C PHE A 17 -0.04 6.39 19.35
N SER A 18 0.11 6.63 20.65
CA SER A 18 -0.45 7.81 21.31
C SER A 18 0.54 8.96 21.28
N GLY A 19 0.12 10.12 20.78
CA GLY A 19 0.92 11.34 20.70
C GLY A 19 0.17 12.55 21.24
N ASN A 20 0.88 13.65 21.48
CA ASN A 20 0.29 14.90 21.96
C ASN A 20 -0.26 15.73 20.78
N VAL A 21 -1.53 16.11 20.83
CA VAL A 21 -2.23 16.84 19.74
C VAL A 21 -1.64 18.24 19.53
N ARG A 22 -1.21 18.91 20.61
CA ARG A 22 -0.85 20.33 20.57
C ARG A 22 0.47 20.61 19.85
N GLU A 23 1.38 19.65 19.84
CA GLU A 23 2.67 19.75 19.13
C GLU A 23 2.52 19.51 17.62
N HIS A 24 1.41 18.86 17.25
CA HIS A 24 1.08 18.42 15.91
C HIS A 24 0.39 19.47 15.05
N ASN A 25 -0.33 20.41 15.67
CA ASN A 25 -1.01 21.50 14.98
C ASN A 25 -0.05 22.50 14.32
N THR A 26 1.25 22.42 14.61
CA THR A 26 2.26 23.37 14.10
C THR A 26 3.00 22.87 12.86
N SER A 27 3.05 21.55 12.60
CA SER A 27 3.60 21.02 11.35
C SER A 27 3.28 19.52 11.16
N MET A 28 2.54 19.17 10.11
CA MET A 28 2.35 17.77 9.67
C MET A 28 3.69 17.07 9.38
N TRP A 29 4.73 17.79 8.98
CA TRP A 29 6.07 17.22 8.76
C TRP A 29 6.67 16.54 9.99
N LYS A 30 6.46 17.11 11.18
CA LYS A 30 6.94 16.51 12.44
C LYS A 30 6.27 15.17 12.70
N PHE A 31 4.99 15.01 12.35
CA PHE A 31 4.28 13.73 12.46
C PHE A 31 4.87 12.64 11.58
N TRP A 32 5.11 12.96 10.31
CA TRP A 32 5.54 11.98 9.32
C TRP A 32 6.99 11.55 9.52
N TYR A 33 7.87 12.43 10.00
CA TYR A 33 9.32 12.17 9.96
C TYR A 33 10.05 12.26 11.30
N THR A 34 9.76 13.24 12.17
CA THR A 34 10.67 13.56 13.29
C THR A 34 10.13 13.24 14.69
N ASN A 35 8.82 13.06 14.83
CA ASN A 35 8.12 12.91 16.11
C ASN A 35 7.34 11.59 16.19
N GLN A 36 7.85 10.56 15.51
CA GLN A 36 7.31 9.21 15.61
C GLN A 36 7.67 8.65 16.99
N SER A 37 6.67 8.17 17.75
CA SER A 37 6.95 7.57 19.07
C SER A 37 7.86 6.34 18.93
N PRO A 38 8.84 6.14 19.83
CA PRO A 38 9.70 4.95 19.82
C PRO A 38 8.92 3.64 19.97
N SER A 39 7.80 3.66 20.68
CA SER A 39 6.93 2.51 20.92
C SER A 39 5.66 2.60 20.09
N LYS A 40 5.62 1.90 18.96
CA LYS A 40 4.40 1.72 18.15
C LYS A 40 3.90 0.31 18.32
N ASN A 41 2.60 0.14 18.50
CA ASN A 41 2.02 -1.19 18.43
C ASN A 41 1.61 -1.46 16.98
N CYS A 42 2.14 -2.54 16.40
CA CYS A 42 1.89 -2.91 15.02
C CYS A 42 1.30 -4.30 14.98
N THR A 43 0.26 -4.47 14.17
CA THR A 43 -0.22 -5.79 13.76
C THR A 43 -0.32 -5.82 12.25
N HIS A 44 -0.26 -7.02 11.70
CA HIS A 44 -0.37 -7.22 10.27
C HIS A 44 -1.67 -6.60 9.75
N ALA A 45 -1.61 -5.86 8.65
CA ALA A 45 -2.78 -5.15 8.10
C ALA A 45 -3.92 -6.11 7.71
N TYR A 46 -3.62 -7.39 7.45
CA TYR A 46 -4.62 -8.42 7.22
C TYR A 46 -5.23 -9.02 8.50
N LEU A 47 -4.59 -8.83 9.68
CA LEU A 47 -5.07 -9.24 11.01
C LEU A 47 -5.55 -8.07 11.89
N SER A 48 -5.16 -6.83 11.56
CA SER A 48 -5.32 -5.65 12.39
C SER A 48 -6.68 -5.01 12.19
N PRO A 49 -7.44 -4.86 13.29
CA PRO A 49 -8.78 -5.36 13.37
C PRO A 49 -9.67 -4.72 12.32
N PHE A 50 -10.35 -5.57 11.55
CA PHE A 50 -11.76 -5.29 11.33
C PHE A 50 -12.41 -5.38 12.70
N PRO A 51 -13.08 -4.33 13.20
CA PRO A 51 -13.90 -4.50 14.38
C PRO A 51 -14.86 -5.65 14.08
N HIS A 52 -14.76 -6.72 14.87
CA HIS A 52 -15.82 -7.70 15.02
C HIS A 52 -16.97 -7.04 15.79
N ILE A 53 -17.41 -5.87 15.33
CA ILE A 53 -18.71 -5.33 15.65
C ILE A 53 -19.58 -5.83 14.50
N ARG A 54 -19.89 -7.14 14.58
CA ARG A 54 -20.94 -7.78 13.76
C ARG A 54 -22.32 -7.24 14.14
N ASP A 55 -22.39 -6.48 15.23
CA ASP A 55 -23.60 -5.89 15.76
C ASP A 55 -23.58 -4.40 15.46
N GLU A 56 -24.17 -3.99 14.32
CA GLU A 56 -24.80 -2.66 14.09
C GLU A 56 -24.56 -2.02 12.71
N HIS A 57 -23.87 -2.66 11.74
CA HIS A 57 -23.77 -2.11 10.37
C HIS A 57 -24.32 -3.07 9.29
N ASN A 58 -25.65 -3.03 9.11
CA ASN A 58 -26.38 -3.52 7.94
C ASN A 58 -26.07 -2.66 6.69
N SER A 59 -24.80 -2.57 6.28
CA SER A 59 -24.41 -1.66 5.21
C SER A 59 -23.50 -2.33 4.19
N THR A 60 -24.01 -2.42 2.95
CA THR A 60 -23.33 -2.90 1.73
C THR A 60 -21.94 -2.30 1.51
N SER A 61 -21.69 -1.11 2.08
CA SER A 61 -20.40 -0.41 2.03
C SER A 61 -19.25 -1.13 2.75
N TYR A 62 -19.55 -1.95 3.77
CA TYR A 62 -18.51 -2.69 4.49
C TYR A 62 -18.00 -3.87 3.65
N ASP A 63 -18.92 -4.64 3.08
CA ASP A 63 -18.59 -5.78 2.22
C ASP A 63 -17.85 -5.32 0.95
N SER A 64 -18.25 -4.20 0.36
CA SER A 64 -17.55 -3.65 -0.81
C SER A 64 -16.12 -3.20 -0.50
N ALA A 65 -15.84 -2.66 0.69
CA ALA A 65 -14.49 -2.24 1.09
C ALA A 65 -13.54 -3.43 1.28
N VAL A 66 -14.03 -4.54 1.84
CA VAL A 66 -13.25 -5.79 1.97
C VAL A 66 -12.92 -6.36 0.60
N ILE A 67 -13.91 -6.42 -0.28
CA ILE A 67 -13.75 -6.92 -1.65
C ILE A 67 -12.74 -6.06 -2.42
N TYR A 68 -12.87 -4.74 -2.36
CA TYR A 68 -11.94 -3.81 -3.00
C TYR A 68 -10.51 -4.00 -2.50
N ARG A 69 -10.29 -4.14 -1.19
CA ARG A 69 -8.95 -4.37 -0.62
C ARG A 69 -8.34 -5.70 -1.07
N GLY A 70 -9.16 -6.74 -1.24
CA GLY A 70 -8.75 -8.02 -1.80
C GLY A 70 -8.29 -7.89 -3.25
N PHE A 71 -9.14 -7.33 -4.13
CA PHE A 71 -8.78 -7.07 -5.53
C PHE A 71 -7.54 -6.19 -5.65
N TRP A 72 -7.46 -5.16 -4.81
CA TRP A 72 -6.33 -4.24 -4.76
C TRP A 72 -5.01 -4.95 -4.47
N THR A 73 -5.02 -5.88 -3.51
CA THR A 73 -3.85 -6.70 -3.15
C THR A 73 -3.40 -7.58 -4.31
N VAL A 74 -4.35 -8.20 -5.03
CA VAL A 74 -4.06 -9.07 -6.18
C VAL A 74 -3.46 -8.28 -7.33
N LEU A 75 -4.03 -7.12 -7.65
CA LEU A 75 -3.53 -6.23 -8.71
C LEU A 75 -2.12 -5.71 -8.40
N MET A 76 -1.82 -5.34 -7.14
CA MET A 76 -0.46 -5.00 -6.71
C MET A 76 0.52 -6.16 -6.93
N LEU A 77 0.13 -7.38 -6.57
CA LEU A 77 0.99 -8.56 -6.76
C LEU A 77 1.28 -8.81 -8.25
N LEU A 78 0.26 -8.71 -9.11
CA LEU A 78 0.41 -8.84 -10.55
C LEU A 78 1.33 -7.75 -11.13
N GLY A 79 1.20 -6.50 -10.65
CA GLY A 79 2.09 -5.40 -11.03
C GLY A 79 3.55 -5.67 -10.68
N VAL A 80 3.82 -6.16 -9.46
CA VAL A 80 5.19 -6.54 -9.03
C VAL A 80 5.75 -7.67 -9.91
N ILE A 81 4.96 -8.70 -10.19
CA ILE A 81 5.38 -9.81 -11.06
C ILE A 81 5.70 -9.29 -12.48
N ALA A 82 4.84 -8.42 -13.04
CA ALA A 82 5.06 -7.82 -14.34
C ALA A 82 6.33 -6.97 -14.39
N ILE A 83 6.65 -6.21 -13.33
CA ILE A 83 7.91 -5.45 -13.22
C ILE A 83 9.12 -6.38 -13.22
N VAL A 84 9.07 -7.48 -12.48
CA VAL A 84 10.18 -8.45 -12.42
C VAL A 84 10.43 -9.08 -13.79
N ILE A 85 9.36 -9.50 -14.48
CA ILE A 85 9.43 -10.06 -15.84
C ILE A 85 9.94 -9.03 -16.84
N ALA A 86 9.42 -7.80 -16.79
CA ALA A 86 9.87 -6.70 -17.65
C ALA A 86 11.37 -6.45 -17.47
N SER A 87 11.83 -6.34 -16.23
CA SER A 87 13.23 -6.10 -15.87
C SER A 87 14.13 -7.21 -16.44
N PHE A 88 13.70 -8.47 -16.31
CA PHE A 88 14.41 -9.60 -16.89
C PHE A 88 14.53 -9.48 -18.41
N PHE A 89 13.44 -9.16 -19.12
CA PHE A 89 13.50 -8.99 -20.57
C PHE A 89 14.43 -7.85 -21.02
N ILE A 90 14.41 -6.71 -20.32
CA ILE A 90 15.30 -5.59 -20.64
C ILE A 90 16.77 -5.96 -20.40
N ILE A 91 17.09 -6.60 -19.26
CA ILE A 91 18.46 -7.03 -18.96
C ILE A 91 18.95 -8.03 -20.01
N CYS A 92 18.10 -8.98 -20.42
CA CYS A 92 18.43 -9.92 -21.48
C CYS A 92 18.51 -9.28 -22.86
N ALA A 93 17.86 -8.14 -23.12
CA ALA A 93 17.89 -7.50 -24.43
C ALA A 93 19.29 -7.01 -24.83
N ALA A 94 20.14 -6.64 -23.86
CA ALA A 94 21.50 -6.19 -24.08
C ALA A 94 22.44 -7.29 -24.65
N PRO A 95 22.62 -8.47 -24.01
CA PRO A 95 23.48 -9.54 -24.54
C PRO A 95 22.94 -10.15 -25.84
N PHE A 96 21.61 -10.18 -26.03
CA PHE A 96 21.01 -10.75 -27.23
C PHE A 96 20.82 -9.73 -28.37
N ALA A 97 21.20 -8.46 -28.17
CA ALA A 97 21.03 -7.35 -29.12
C ALA A 97 19.63 -7.33 -29.80
N SER A 98 18.59 -7.72 -29.07
CA SER A 98 17.27 -7.97 -29.63
C SER A 98 16.31 -6.84 -29.32
N HIS A 99 15.88 -6.13 -30.37
CA HIS A 99 14.87 -5.07 -30.26
C HIS A 99 13.50 -5.59 -29.80
N VAL A 100 13.21 -6.88 -30.02
CA VAL A 100 11.95 -7.52 -29.63
C VAL A 100 11.85 -7.61 -28.11
N LEU A 101 12.95 -7.93 -27.42
CA LEU A 101 12.96 -7.98 -25.95
C LEU A 101 12.78 -6.59 -25.32
N TYR A 102 13.38 -5.55 -25.91
CA TYR A 102 13.13 -4.16 -25.47
C TYR A 102 11.66 -3.77 -25.61
N LYS A 103 11.05 -4.11 -26.76
CA LYS A 103 9.63 -3.82 -27.01
C LYS A 103 8.71 -4.59 -26.05
N ALA A 104 8.98 -5.87 -25.82
CA ALA A 104 8.21 -6.70 -24.90
C ALA A 104 8.34 -6.19 -23.46
N GLY A 105 9.57 -5.98 -22.97
CA GLY A 105 9.84 -5.47 -21.61
C GLY A 105 9.20 -4.12 -21.35
N GLY A 106 9.29 -3.18 -22.31
CA GLY A 106 8.60 -1.89 -22.23
C GLY A 106 7.08 -2.03 -22.13
N GLY A 107 6.48 -2.95 -22.89
CA GLY A 107 5.05 -3.26 -22.80
C GLY A 107 4.64 -3.78 -21.42
N PHE A 108 5.42 -4.69 -20.84
CA PHE A 108 5.17 -5.19 -19.48
C PHE A 108 5.28 -4.10 -18.41
N TYR A 109 6.15 -3.09 -18.58
CA TYR A 109 6.20 -1.94 -17.67
C TYR A 109 4.95 -1.06 -17.73
N ILE A 110 4.39 -0.84 -18.93
CA ILE A 110 3.13 -0.08 -19.07
C ILE A 110 1.97 -0.82 -18.40
N ILE A 111 1.87 -2.13 -18.65
CA ILE A 111 0.85 -2.99 -18.02
C ILE A 111 1.00 -2.99 -16.49
N ALA A 112 2.23 -3.09 -15.98
CA ALA A 112 2.47 -3.00 -14.54
C ALA A 112 2.05 -1.64 -13.96
N GLY A 113 2.29 -0.55 -14.72
CA GLY A 113 1.84 0.79 -14.38
C GLY A 113 0.33 0.87 -14.28
N GLU A 114 -0.40 0.33 -15.26
CA GLU A 114 -1.87 0.27 -15.23
C GLU A 114 -2.38 -0.51 -14.01
N TYR A 115 -1.83 -1.70 -13.73
CA TYR A 115 -2.18 -2.47 -12.54
C TYR A 115 -1.90 -1.73 -11.24
N THR A 116 -0.92 -0.82 -11.21
CA THR A 116 -0.59 0.00 -10.04
C THR A 116 -1.46 1.25 -9.94
N VAL A 117 -1.85 1.86 -11.07
CA VAL A 117 -2.60 3.13 -11.12
C VAL A 117 -4.11 2.92 -11.02
N CYS A 118 -4.67 1.84 -11.57
CA CYS A 118 -6.09 1.46 -11.38
C CYS A 118 -6.49 1.28 -9.90
N LEU A 119 -5.51 1.36 -9.00
CA LEU A 119 -5.63 1.22 -7.55
C LEU A 119 -5.70 2.55 -6.80
N ILE A 120 -5.44 3.68 -7.47
CA ILE A 120 -5.45 5.02 -6.89
C ILE A 120 -6.75 5.76 -7.26
N SER A 121 -7.42 5.34 -8.33
CA SER A 121 -8.68 5.89 -8.87
C SER A 121 -9.93 5.36 -8.20
#